data_AF-A0A4Z1JHZ0-F1
#
_entry.id   AF-A0A4Z1JHZ0-F1
#
_cell.length_a   1.000
_cell.length_b   1.000
_cell.length_c   1.000
_cell.angle_alpha   90.00
_cell.angle_beta   90.00
_cell.angle_gamma   90.00
#
_symmetry.space_group_name_H-M   'P 1'
#
loop_
_entity.id
_entity.type
_entity.pdbx_description
1 polymer ?
#
loop_
_entity_poly.entity_id
_entity_poly.type
_entity_poly.pdbx_seq_one_letter_code
_entity_poly.pdbx_strand_id
1 'polypeptide(L)'
;MGVPFDYAPDRPEHIDAILNGLDRYNPETTNIFQEYVTLQSVQKLAVLNTLLSSANYSQFWSTLDSDDLYADLIADVSGFEELVRIRIASTISQSVREVASSELENWLGMNGEAFEKFIKEVCGWTIENGAVIVPLNKENEAKGTVVRENVKMEQFSRVIKRAYEQPA
;
A
#
# COMPACT_ATOMS: atom_id res chain seq x y z
N MET A 1 -8.72 18.54 -35.12
CA MET A 1 -9.84 17.63 -34.77
C MET A 1 -9.67 17.32 -33.30
N GLY A 2 -10.64 17.67 -32.45
CA GLY A 2 -10.53 17.46 -31.00
C GLY A 2 -10.60 15.97 -30.66
N VAL A 3 -9.96 15.58 -29.56
CA VAL A 3 -10.10 14.23 -29.02
C VAL A 3 -11.55 13.95 -28.65
N PRO A 4 -12.09 12.75 -28.94
CA PRO A 4 -13.41 12.33 -28.49
C PRO A 4 -13.54 12.42 -26.97
N PHE A 5 -14.74 12.72 -26.46
CA PHE A 5 -15.01 12.78 -25.01
C PHE A 5 -14.70 11.45 -24.31
N ASP A 6 -14.78 10.34 -25.03
CA ASP A 6 -14.49 9.00 -24.54
C ASP A 6 -13.05 8.55 -24.85
N TYR A 7 -12.13 9.45 -25.21
CA TYR A 7 -10.76 9.07 -25.54
C TYR A 7 -10.05 8.43 -24.33
N ALA A 8 -9.61 7.18 -24.47
CA ALA A 8 -8.82 6.46 -23.49
C ALA A 8 -7.56 5.89 -24.18
N PRO A 9 -6.34 6.29 -23.76
CA PRO A 9 -5.10 5.95 -24.47
C PRO A 9 -4.77 4.45 -24.48
N ASP A 10 -5.18 3.71 -23.44
CA ASP A 10 -4.90 2.28 -23.30
C ASP A 10 -6.08 1.37 -23.73
N ARG A 11 -7.05 1.92 -24.47
CA ARG A 11 -8.22 1.16 -24.93
C ARG A 11 -7.81 0.09 -25.96
N PRO A 12 -8.17 -1.19 -25.76
CA PRO A 12 -7.93 -2.25 -26.75
C PRO A 12 -8.67 -1.99 -28.07
N GLU A 13 -8.06 -2.36 -29.20
CA GLU A 13 -8.63 -2.16 -30.54
C GLU A 13 -10.03 -2.77 -30.69
N HIS A 14 -10.30 -3.91 -30.06
CA HIS A 14 -11.62 -4.55 -30.14
C HIS A 14 -12.71 -3.69 -29.45
N ILE A 15 -12.39 -3.00 -28.35
CA ILE A 15 -13.32 -2.09 -27.65
C ILE A 15 -13.57 -0.85 -28.52
N ASP A 16 -12.52 -0.31 -29.13
CA ASP A 16 -12.63 0.86 -30.01
C ASP A 16 -13.46 0.57 -31.27
N ALA A 17 -13.28 -0.62 -31.85
CA ALA A 17 -14.07 -1.10 -32.98
C ALA A 17 -15.56 -1.23 -32.64
N ILE A 18 -15.90 -1.73 -31.43
CA ILE A 18 -17.29 -1.85 -31.01
C ILE A 18 -17.92 -0.47 -30.79
N LEU A 19 -17.21 0.47 -30.15
CA LEU A 19 -17.72 1.83 -29.86
C LEU A 19 -17.93 2.66 -31.14
N ASN A 20 -16.99 2.59 -32.09
CA ASN A 20 -17.08 3.29 -33.37
C ASN A 20 -17.96 2.55 -34.40
N GLY A 21 -18.31 1.30 -34.15
CA GLY A 21 -19.08 0.42 -35.04
C GLY A 21 -20.60 0.43 -34.80
N LEU A 22 -21.31 -0.36 -35.61
CA LEU A 22 -22.74 -0.64 -35.42
C LEU A 22 -22.98 -1.61 -34.25
N ASP A 23 -21.95 -2.35 -33.86
CA ASP A 23 -21.99 -3.32 -32.75
C ASP A 23 -22.26 -2.69 -31.39
N ARG A 24 -22.08 -1.37 -31.21
CA ARG A 24 -22.52 -0.66 -29.98
C ARG A 24 -24.02 -0.80 -29.68
N TYR A 25 -24.85 -1.06 -30.69
CA TYR A 25 -26.28 -1.30 -30.53
C TYR A 25 -26.62 -2.79 -30.38
N ASN A 26 -25.64 -3.67 -30.53
CA ASN A 26 -25.82 -5.10 -30.31
C ASN A 26 -25.80 -5.38 -28.80
N PRO A 27 -26.92 -5.85 -28.20
CA PRO A 27 -26.99 -6.10 -26.76
C PRO A 27 -25.98 -7.15 -26.28
N GLU A 28 -25.51 -8.06 -27.15
CA GLU A 28 -24.50 -9.07 -26.79
C GLU A 28 -23.14 -8.46 -26.45
N THR A 29 -22.82 -7.27 -26.99
CA THR A 29 -21.56 -6.58 -26.70
C THR A 29 -21.53 -5.91 -25.33
N THR A 30 -22.69 -5.75 -24.68
CA THR A 30 -22.81 -5.18 -23.33
C THR A 30 -21.95 -5.94 -22.32
N ASN A 31 -21.94 -7.28 -22.40
CA ASN A 31 -21.16 -8.12 -21.49
C ASN A 31 -19.65 -7.87 -21.66
N ILE A 32 -19.19 -7.68 -22.90
CA ILE A 32 -17.78 -7.41 -23.21
C ILE A 32 -17.34 -6.08 -22.59
N PHE A 33 -18.18 -5.04 -22.68
CA PHE A 33 -17.90 -3.75 -22.06
C PHE A 33 -17.88 -3.82 -20.53
N GLN A 34 -18.81 -4.55 -19.92
CA GLN A 34 -18.82 -4.75 -18.47
C GLN A 34 -17.57 -5.48 -18.00
N GLU A 35 -17.16 -6.53 -18.70
CA GLU A 35 -15.92 -7.26 -18.41
C GLU A 35 -14.68 -6.37 -18.58
N TYR A 36 -14.64 -5.54 -19.64
CA TYR A 36 -13.55 -4.60 -19.85
C TYR A 36 -13.44 -3.56 -18.72
N VAL A 37 -14.55 -2.92 -18.35
CA VAL A 37 -14.57 -1.92 -17.27
C VAL A 37 -14.16 -2.55 -15.94
N THR A 38 -14.70 -3.72 -15.61
CA THR A 38 -14.33 -4.42 -14.37
C THR A 38 -12.86 -4.82 -14.35
N LEU A 39 -12.30 -5.28 -15.47
CA LEU A 39 -10.87 -5.59 -15.58
C LEU A 39 -10.01 -4.34 -15.35
N GLN A 40 -10.37 -3.21 -15.96
CA GLN A 40 -9.66 -1.93 -15.77
C GLN A 40 -9.70 -1.49 -14.31
N SER A 41 -10.87 -1.57 -13.66
CA SER A 41 -11.03 -1.28 -12.24
C SER A 41 -10.13 -2.13 -11.36
N VAL A 42 -10.09 -3.46 -11.58
CA VAL A 42 -9.25 -4.38 -10.82
C VAL A 42 -7.76 -4.09 -11.04
N GLN A 43 -7.34 -3.81 -12.28
CA GLN A 43 -5.95 -3.46 -12.59
C GLN A 43 -5.53 -2.17 -11.86
N LYS A 44 -6.37 -1.14 -11.90
CA LYS A 44 -6.12 0.12 -11.19
C LYS A 44 -6.00 -0.09 -9.68
N LEU A 45 -6.90 -0.85 -9.07
CA LEU A 45 -6.82 -1.20 -7.65
C LEU A 45 -5.54 -1.99 -7.31
N ALA A 46 -5.12 -2.90 -8.19
CA ALA A 46 -3.88 -3.65 -7.99
C ALA A 46 -2.63 -2.75 -8.02
N VAL A 47 -2.62 -1.72 -8.89
CA VAL A 47 -1.56 -0.70 -8.93
C VAL A 47 -1.52 0.06 -7.60
N LEU A 48 -2.66 0.57 -7.12
CA LEU A 48 -2.73 1.28 -5.84
C LEU A 48 -2.25 0.41 -4.67
N ASN A 49 -2.69 -0.86 -4.62
CA ASN A 49 -2.25 -1.80 -3.60
C ASN A 49 -0.73 -2.05 -3.64
N THR A 50 -0.14 -2.12 -4.83
CA THR A 50 1.31 -2.29 -5.01
C THR A 50 2.07 -1.07 -4.48
N LEU A 51 1.57 0.14 -4.73
CA LEU A 51 2.18 1.38 -4.21
C LEU A 51 2.14 1.44 -2.68
N LEU A 52 1.00 1.08 -2.07
CA LEU A 52 0.87 1.00 -0.61
C LEU A 52 1.80 -0.08 -0.01
N SER A 53 1.88 -1.25 -0.66
CA SER A 53 2.70 -2.37 -0.20
C SER A 53 4.21 -2.11 -0.33
N SER A 54 4.61 -1.31 -1.32
CA SER A 54 6.00 -0.88 -1.52
C SER A 54 6.39 0.36 -0.70
N ALA A 55 5.47 0.85 0.17
CA ALA A 55 5.63 2.06 0.96
C ALA A 55 5.91 3.34 0.14
N ASN A 56 5.53 3.35 -1.14
CA ASN A 56 5.65 4.53 -2.00
C ASN A 56 4.38 5.39 -1.91
N TYR A 57 4.22 6.05 -0.77
CA TYR A 57 2.99 6.77 -0.44
C TYR A 57 2.78 8.04 -1.26
N SER A 58 3.86 8.76 -1.59
CA SER A 58 3.75 9.98 -2.41
C SER A 58 3.26 9.66 -3.82
N GLN A 59 3.76 8.58 -4.42
CA GLN A 59 3.26 8.12 -5.72
C GLN A 59 1.84 7.58 -5.61
N PHE A 60 1.47 6.94 -4.50
CA PHE A 60 0.10 6.49 -4.27
C PHE A 60 -0.90 7.65 -4.36
N TRP A 61 -0.69 8.74 -3.62
CA TRP A 61 -1.58 9.91 -3.66
C TRP A 61 -1.62 10.55 -5.04
N SER A 62 -0.46 10.72 -5.68
CA SER A 62 -0.40 11.27 -7.05
C SER A 62 -1.13 10.39 -8.07
N THR A 63 -1.09 9.06 -7.90
CA THR A 63 -1.80 8.12 -8.78
C THR A 63 -3.29 8.15 -8.52
N LEU A 64 -3.70 8.21 -7.25
CA LEU A 64 -5.10 8.31 -6.85
C LEU A 64 -5.77 9.57 -7.43
N ASP A 65 -5.06 10.70 -7.40
CA ASP A 65 -5.55 11.99 -7.91
C ASP A 65 -5.42 12.15 -9.44
N SER A 66 -4.82 11.18 -10.14
CA SER A 66 -4.47 11.33 -11.56
C SER A 66 -5.59 11.07 -12.55
N ASP A 67 -6.58 10.25 -12.19
CA ASP A 67 -7.60 9.75 -13.10
C ASP A 67 -8.95 9.61 -12.38
N ASP A 68 -10.01 10.13 -12.99
CA ASP A 68 -11.38 10.10 -12.47
C ASP A 68 -11.86 8.68 -12.14
N LEU A 69 -11.36 7.65 -12.86
CA LEU A 69 -11.74 6.27 -12.55
C LEU A 69 -11.25 5.84 -11.16
N TYR A 70 -10.15 6.40 -10.65
CA TYR A 70 -9.71 6.14 -9.27
C TYR A 70 -10.65 6.76 -8.26
N ALA A 71 -11.14 7.98 -8.52
CA ALA A 71 -12.12 8.65 -7.66
C ALA A 71 -13.42 7.86 -7.61
N ASP A 72 -13.90 7.36 -8.75
CA ASP A 72 -15.10 6.53 -8.84
C ASP A 72 -14.96 5.22 -8.04
N LEU A 73 -13.76 4.61 -8.05
CA LEU A 73 -13.51 3.36 -7.31
C LEU A 73 -13.58 3.53 -5.79
N ILE A 74 -13.26 4.72 -5.28
CA ILE A 74 -13.24 4.99 -3.83
C ILE A 74 -14.47 5.76 -3.35
N ALA A 75 -15.28 6.31 -4.25
CA ALA A 75 -16.42 7.19 -3.92
C ALA A 75 -17.44 6.53 -2.97
N ASP A 76 -17.67 5.22 -3.13
CA ASP A 76 -18.59 4.46 -2.29
C ASP A 76 -17.97 4.01 -0.94
N VAL A 77 -16.68 4.27 -0.72
CA VAL A 77 -15.94 3.85 0.47
C VAL A 77 -15.73 5.04 1.40
N SER A 78 -16.65 5.19 2.35
CA SER A 78 -16.58 6.27 3.35
C SER A 78 -15.31 6.16 4.21
N GLY A 79 -14.57 7.28 4.29
CA GLY A 79 -13.35 7.35 5.09
C GLY A 79 -12.17 6.56 4.53
N PHE A 80 -12.18 6.20 3.23
CA PHE A 80 -11.08 5.49 2.59
C PHE A 80 -9.72 6.16 2.84
N GLU A 81 -9.60 7.45 2.53
CA GLU A 81 -8.33 8.18 2.70
C GLU A 81 -7.88 8.22 4.16
N GLU A 82 -8.81 8.41 5.09
CA GLU A 82 -8.53 8.46 6.53
C GLU A 82 -7.97 7.11 7.02
N LEU A 83 -8.59 6.01 6.61
CA LEU A 83 -8.11 4.66 6.94
C LEU A 83 -6.73 4.38 6.34
N VAL A 84 -6.48 4.84 5.11
CA VAL A 84 -5.16 4.73 4.48
C VAL A 84 -4.13 5.52 5.27
N ARG A 85 -4.43 6.76 5.66
CA ARG A 85 -3.52 7.60 6.48
C ARG A 85 -3.22 6.97 7.84
N ILE A 86 -4.24 6.44 8.53
CA ILE A 86 -4.06 5.70 9.79
C ILE A 86 -3.17 4.48 9.59
N ARG A 87 -3.34 3.74 8.49
CA ARG A 87 -2.51 2.56 8.17
C ARG A 87 -1.06 2.94 7.88
N ILE A 88 -0.85 4.02 7.13
CA ILE A 88 0.49 4.58 6.85
C ILE A 88 1.16 4.98 8.16
N ALA A 89 0.48 5.77 9.00
CA ALA A 89 0.99 6.19 10.30
C ALA A 89 1.32 5.00 11.20
N SER A 90 0.48 3.96 11.23
CA SER A 90 0.74 2.74 11.98
C SER A 90 2.00 2.00 11.50
N THR A 91 2.23 1.95 10.18
CA THR A 91 3.41 1.30 9.59
C THR A 91 4.69 2.08 9.93
N ILE A 92 4.63 3.41 9.85
CA ILE A 92 5.72 4.33 10.24
C ILE A 92 6.03 4.17 11.74
N SER A 93 5.01 4.06 12.59
CA SER A 93 5.20 3.94 14.04
C SER A 93 6.01 2.71 14.47
N GLN A 94 6.03 1.69 13.62
CA GLN A 94 6.74 0.43 13.84
C GLN A 94 8.17 0.47 13.27
N SER A 95 8.43 1.32 12.28
CA SER A 95 9.68 1.31 11.51
C SER A 95 10.63 2.46 11.84
N VAL A 96 10.13 3.58 12.36
CA VAL A 96 10.94 4.78 12.64
C VAL A 96 10.70 5.36 14.04
N ARG A 97 11.70 6.06 14.57
CA ARG A 97 11.63 6.79 15.85
C ARG A 97 11.52 8.30 15.69
N GLU A 98 12.08 8.80 14.61
CA GLU A 98 12.11 10.22 14.25
C GLU A 98 12.00 10.30 12.73
N VAL A 99 11.15 11.20 12.24
CA VAL A 99 10.95 11.46 10.81
C VAL A 99 10.83 12.96 10.58
N ALA A 100 11.40 13.47 9.49
CA ALA A 100 11.26 14.87 9.13
C ALA A 100 9.79 15.21 8.83
N SER A 101 9.28 16.33 9.34
CA SER A 101 7.88 16.72 9.13
C SER A 101 7.53 16.83 7.65
N SER A 102 8.43 17.38 6.83
CA SER A 102 8.26 17.50 5.38
C SER A 102 8.05 16.16 4.68
N GLU A 103 8.72 15.11 5.15
CA GLU A 103 8.60 13.79 4.54
C GLU A 103 7.29 13.12 4.95
N LEU A 104 6.89 13.30 6.22
CA LEU A 104 5.63 12.76 6.71
C LEU A 104 4.41 13.45 6.08
N GLU A 105 4.48 14.77 5.84
CA GLU A 105 3.48 15.51 5.06
C GLU A 105 3.31 14.93 3.64
N ASN A 106 4.44 14.66 2.96
CA ASN A 106 4.44 14.04 1.64
C ASN A 106 3.88 12.61 1.63
N TRP A 107 4.09 11.85 2.70
CA TRP A 107 3.58 10.48 2.80
C TRP A 107 2.09 10.41 3.16
N LEU A 108 1.61 11.33 4.00
CA LEU A 108 0.21 11.40 4.39
C LEU A 108 -0.66 12.13 3.35
N GLY A 109 -0.04 12.88 2.43
CA GLY A 109 -0.75 13.69 1.45
C GLY A 109 -1.52 14.85 2.13
N MET A 110 -1.02 15.33 3.27
CA MET A 110 -1.66 16.35 4.09
C MET A 110 -0.64 17.39 4.53
N ASN A 111 -1.06 18.65 4.60
CA ASN A 111 -0.19 19.77 4.97
C ASN A 111 -0.87 20.69 5.99
N GLY A 112 -0.07 21.41 6.78
CA GLY A 112 -0.54 22.50 7.63
C GLY A 112 -1.35 22.08 8.86
N GLU A 113 -2.44 22.80 9.17
CA GLU A 113 -3.19 22.59 10.42
C GLU A 113 -3.85 21.20 10.49
N ALA A 114 -4.28 20.64 9.36
CA ALA A 114 -4.87 19.31 9.29
C ALA A 114 -3.85 18.21 9.64
N PHE A 115 -2.60 18.39 9.19
CA PHE A 115 -1.48 17.51 9.55
C PHE A 115 -1.21 17.58 11.06
N GLU A 116 -1.10 18.77 11.64
CA GLU A 116 -0.85 18.90 13.08
C GLU A 116 -1.95 18.27 13.94
N LYS A 117 -3.22 18.44 13.56
CA LYS A 117 -4.34 17.80 14.25
C LYS A 117 -4.26 16.29 14.15
N PHE A 118 -3.99 15.74 12.97
CA PHE A 118 -3.85 14.30 12.78
C PHE A 118 -2.71 13.71 13.65
N ILE A 119 -1.55 14.37 13.67
CA ILE A 119 -0.39 13.94 14.47
C ILE A 119 -0.70 13.95 15.97
N LYS A 120 -1.36 15.00 16.47
CA LYS A 120 -1.66 15.15 17.91
C LYS A 120 -2.86 14.33 18.36
N GLU A 121 -3.96 14.34 17.61
CA GLU A 121 -5.24 13.74 18.01
C GLU A 121 -5.33 12.25 17.63
N VAL A 122 -4.80 11.86 16.46
CA VAL A 122 -4.92 10.49 15.95
C VAL A 122 -3.68 9.65 16.27
N CYS A 123 -2.48 10.19 15.98
CA CYS A 123 -1.24 9.43 16.19
C CYS A 123 -0.68 9.54 17.61
N GLY A 124 -0.95 10.64 18.32
CA GLY A 124 -0.38 10.92 19.63
C GLY A 124 1.14 11.14 19.61
N TRP A 125 1.68 11.65 18.49
CA TRP A 125 3.12 11.94 18.33
C TRP A 125 3.42 13.40 18.64
N THR A 126 4.69 13.71 18.93
CA THR A 126 5.14 15.07 19.23
C THR A 126 6.01 15.60 18.10
N ILE A 127 5.94 16.92 17.86
CA ILE A 127 6.76 17.60 16.85
C ILE A 127 7.83 18.40 17.60
N GLU A 128 9.10 18.05 17.40
CA GLU A 128 10.25 18.75 17.99
C GLU A 128 11.22 19.16 16.88
N ASN A 129 11.64 20.44 16.86
CA ASN A 129 12.67 20.95 15.94
C ASN A 129 12.44 20.64 14.44
N GLY A 130 11.19 20.50 14.00
CA GLY A 130 10.86 20.17 12.60
C GLY A 130 10.92 18.67 12.27
N ALA A 131 11.06 17.82 13.28
CA ALA A 131 10.94 16.37 13.20
C ALA A 131 9.79 15.86 14.08
N VAL A 132 9.12 14.81 13.62
CA VAL A 132 8.06 14.14 14.35
C VAL A 132 8.67 12.96 15.10
N ILE A 133 8.53 12.99 16.42
CA ILE A 133 9.04 11.99 17.35
C ILE A 133 7.94 10.95 17.62
N VAL A 134 8.24 9.71 17.25
CA VAL A 134 7.35 8.57 17.46
C VAL A 134 7.68 7.92 18.81
N PRO A 135 6.68 7.71 19.70
CA PRO A 135 6.89 7.02 20.97
C PRO A 135 7.45 5.61 20.79
N LEU A 136 8.35 5.22 21.71
CA LEU A 136 8.94 3.88 21.74
C LEU A 136 7.89 2.81 22.06
N ASN A 137 7.66 1.92 21.09
CA ASN A 137 6.78 0.76 21.21
C ASN A 137 7.57 -0.55 21.15
N LYS A 138 6.99 -1.68 21.56
CA LYS A 138 7.64 -3.02 21.51
C LYS A 138 8.15 -3.40 20.12
N GLU A 139 7.51 -2.88 19.07
CA GLU A 139 7.87 -3.09 17.66
C GLU A 139 8.97 -2.12 17.18
N ASN A 140 9.16 -0.97 17.85
CA ASN A 140 10.14 0.06 17.53
C ASN A 140 11.37 0.01 18.46
N GLU A 141 11.37 -0.90 19.44
CA GLU A 141 12.49 -1.16 20.33
C GLU A 141 13.58 -1.92 19.56
N ALA A 142 14.78 -1.34 19.50
CA ALA A 142 15.93 -1.95 18.86
C ALA A 142 16.45 -3.05 19.79
N LYS A 143 15.86 -4.24 19.67
CA LYS A 143 16.32 -5.41 20.42
C LYS A 143 17.57 -5.94 19.75
N GLY A 144 18.71 -5.61 20.35
CA GLY A 144 19.96 -6.30 20.05
C GLY A 144 19.81 -7.77 20.42
N THR A 145 19.57 -8.64 19.46
CA THR A 145 19.59 -10.08 19.68
C THR A 145 21.04 -10.52 19.80
N VAL A 146 21.53 -10.68 21.03
CA VAL A 146 22.79 -11.40 21.24
C VAL A 146 22.53 -12.87 20.93
N VAL A 147 22.87 -13.29 19.71
CA VAL A 147 22.81 -14.69 19.32
C VAL A 147 23.89 -15.44 20.10
N ARG A 148 23.49 -16.01 21.24
CA ARG A 148 24.27 -17.04 21.93
C ARG A 148 23.62 -18.36 21.59
N GLU A 149 24.33 -19.19 20.82
CA GLU A 149 23.94 -20.58 20.64
C GLU A 149 24.08 -21.31 21.97
N ASN A 150 22.96 -21.50 22.67
CA ASN A 150 22.93 -22.37 23.84
C ASN A 150 22.71 -23.80 23.33
N VAL A 151 23.81 -24.45 22.95
CA VAL A 151 23.75 -25.83 22.49
C VAL A 151 23.56 -26.74 23.69
N LYS A 152 22.35 -27.30 23.85
CA LYS A 152 22.03 -28.23 24.93
C LYS A 152 22.63 -29.59 24.61
N MET A 153 23.14 -30.29 25.63
CA MET A 153 23.70 -31.64 25.47
C MET A 153 22.72 -32.63 24.81
N GLU A 154 21.42 -32.43 25.02
CA GLU A 154 20.34 -33.20 24.39
C GLU A 154 20.34 -33.11 22.85
N GLN A 155 20.81 -32.01 22.27
CA GLN A 155 20.93 -31.82 20.83
C GLN A 155 22.06 -32.69 20.22
N PHE A 156 23.03 -33.10 21.05
CA PHE A 156 24.09 -34.04 20.67
C PHE A 156 23.73 -35.51 20.93
N SER A 157 22.57 -35.80 21.55
CA SER A 157 22.15 -37.17 21.90
C SER A 157 22.17 -38.14 20.72
N ARG A 158 21.77 -37.69 19.53
CA ARG A 158 21.79 -38.50 18.30
C ARG A 158 23.22 -38.80 17.81
N VAL A 159 24.13 -37.84 17.94
CA VAL A 159 25.54 -37.99 17.54
C VAL A 159 26.24 -38.94 18.51
N ILE A 160 26.00 -38.79 19.81
CA ILE A 160 26.55 -39.64 20.86
C ILE A 160 26.01 -41.07 20.73
N LYS A 161 24.70 -41.24 20.51
CA LYS A 161 24.09 -42.56 20.30
C LYS A 161 24.69 -43.27 19.09
N ARG A 162 24.86 -42.56 17.98
CA ARG A 162 25.50 -43.09 16.76
C ARG A 162 27.00 -43.41 16.95
N ALA A 163 27.71 -42.69 17.81
CA ALA A 163 29.10 -43.00 18.14
C ALA A 163 29.25 -44.26 19.01
N TYR A 164 28.25 -44.57 19.85
CA TYR A 164 28.20 -45.81 20.64
C TYR A 164 27.63 -47.00 19.85
N GLU A 165 26.79 -46.75 18.85
CA GLU A 165 26.30 -47.76 17.89
C GLU A 165 27.33 -47.93 16.75
N GLN A 166 28.53 -48.46 17.03
CA GLN A 166 29.37 -49.06 15.99
C GLN A 166 29.10 -50.57 15.89
N PRO A 167 29.12 -51.13 14.66
CA PRO A 167 28.52 -52.42 14.34
C PRO A 167 29.34 -53.55 14.95
N ALA A 168 28.65 -54.50 15.58
CA ALA A 168 29.13 -55.88 15.68
C ALA A 168 29.17 -56.50 14.28
#